data_AF-A0A8J7BFZ2-F1
#
_entry.id   AF-A0A8J7BFZ2-F1
#
_cell.length_a   1.000
_cell.length_b   1.000
_cell.length_c   1.000
_cell.angle_alpha   90.00
_cell.angle_beta   90.00
_cell.angle_gamma   90.00
#
_symmetry.space_group_name_H-M   'P 1'
#
loop_
_entity.id
_entity.type
_entity.pdbx_description
1 polymer ?
#
loop_
_entity_poly.entity_id
_entity_poly.type
_entity_poly.pdbx_seq_one_letter_code
_entity_poly.pdbx_strand_id
1 'polypeptide(L)'
;MLDLLLMASLGFLGSFGHCLGMCGPITVAFSLSQPDSDRDRWQQVRFHLLLNLGRLASYALVGLMIGALGSVLVASGQMAGIGSPLRRGVALVTGLLLIWFGLAQISPGQVPHVPLLNPMAQASWHNRLSRAMQALSLNPQRWTPLLLGLAWGLMPCGFLYAAQLKAAETTDLWWGGAIMLAFGLGTLPMMLGVGVSTAWVSGDRRGQLFRLGGWITLLIGLLTLIRGSDMIDFTGHGALVLLLLALIARPLSRLWPALLVYRRTLGVGAFVLSVAHVAHMVTMGWNPAALPFLLPSLQAGGWSGMVAFGLMVPLALTSFNRAQARLGHQWRRLHLLIIPIFGLAVTHTLLLGSSYLGAFERSTRHWLAAAALVVLALLALLLRWRLFWSLLSLEKYYAPAKS
;
A
#
# COMPACT_ATOMS: atom_id res chain seq x y z
N MET A 1 -1.25 -29.81 -9.23
CA MET A 1 -0.20 -30.15 -8.21
C MET A 1 0.86 -29.06 -8.08
N LEU A 2 1.47 -28.59 -9.18
CA LEU A 2 2.48 -27.52 -9.14
C LEU A 2 1.98 -26.23 -8.46
N ASP A 3 0.75 -25.80 -8.77
CA ASP A 3 0.14 -24.60 -8.16
C ASP A 3 0.01 -24.69 -6.63
N LEU A 4 -0.34 -25.87 -6.08
CA LEU A 4 -0.42 -26.07 -4.63
C LEU A 4 0.98 -25.96 -4.00
N LEU A 5 1.99 -26.53 -4.64
CA LEU A 5 3.38 -26.46 -4.16
C LEU A 5 3.92 -25.03 -4.23
N LEU A 6 3.62 -24.28 -5.29
CA LEU A 6 3.99 -22.88 -5.44
C LEU A 6 3.30 -21.99 -4.38
N MET A 7 2.05 -22.28 -4.04
CA MET A 7 1.32 -21.52 -3.03
C MET A 7 1.77 -21.89 -1.60
N ALA A 8 2.10 -23.15 -1.36
CA ALA A 8 2.73 -23.58 -0.11
C ALA A 8 4.13 -22.96 0.06
N SER A 9 4.95 -22.90 -1.00
CA SER A 9 6.26 -22.26 -0.95
C SER A 9 6.15 -20.73 -0.78
N LEU A 10 5.17 -20.09 -1.43
CA LEU A 10 4.82 -18.69 -1.19
C LEU A 10 4.42 -18.46 0.26
N GLY A 11 3.62 -19.34 0.84
CA GLY A 11 3.22 -19.30 2.25
C GLY A 11 4.42 -19.44 3.19
N PHE A 12 5.33 -20.37 2.91
CA PHE A 12 6.53 -20.62 3.71
C PHE A 12 7.54 -19.46 3.62
N LEU A 13 7.94 -19.10 2.41
CA LEU A 13 8.91 -18.04 2.15
C LEU A 13 8.35 -16.66 2.50
N GLY A 14 7.07 -16.40 2.20
CA GLY A 14 6.40 -15.15 2.57
C GLY A 14 6.19 -15.01 4.08
N SER A 15 6.11 -16.13 4.81
CA SER A 15 6.13 -16.09 6.28
C SER A 15 7.47 -15.66 6.85
N PHE A 16 8.55 -15.87 6.09
CA PHE A 16 9.88 -15.41 6.45
C PHE A 16 9.94 -13.88 6.38
N GLY A 17 10.19 -13.24 7.53
CA GLY A 17 10.25 -11.79 7.63
C GLY A 17 8.92 -11.06 7.81
N HIS A 18 7.95 -11.22 6.89
CA HIS A 18 6.69 -10.47 6.95
C HIS A 18 5.74 -10.98 8.04
N CYS A 19 5.34 -12.26 8.01
CA CYS A 19 4.50 -12.80 9.07
C CYS A 19 5.26 -12.84 10.41
N LEU A 20 6.56 -13.13 10.39
CA LEU A 20 7.45 -13.00 11.55
C LEU A 20 7.39 -11.60 12.20
N GLY A 21 7.51 -10.54 11.41
CA GLY A 21 7.60 -9.17 11.94
C GLY A 21 6.25 -8.49 12.17
N MET A 22 5.21 -8.79 11.39
CA MET A 22 3.88 -8.19 11.55
C MET A 22 2.96 -9.02 12.43
N CYS A 23 2.95 -10.34 12.23
CA CYS A 23 2.04 -11.23 12.91
C CYS A 23 2.60 -11.79 14.22
N GLY A 24 3.93 -11.92 14.32
CA GLY A 24 4.63 -12.37 15.53
C GLY A 24 4.29 -11.56 16.80
N PRO A 25 4.27 -10.21 16.77
CA PRO A 25 3.87 -9.43 17.94
C PRO A 25 2.42 -9.68 18.38
N ILE A 26 1.52 -9.96 17.43
CA ILE A 26 0.09 -10.20 17.72
C ILE A 26 -0.08 -11.56 18.40
N THR A 27 0.57 -12.61 17.89
CA THR A 27 0.55 -13.94 18.51
C THR A 27 1.13 -13.92 19.91
N VAL A 28 2.17 -13.11 20.14
CA VAL A 28 2.78 -12.88 21.45
C VAL A 28 1.85 -12.12 22.39
N ALA A 29 1.20 -11.04 21.93
CA ALA A 29 0.27 -10.27 22.75
C ALA A 29 -0.90 -11.14 23.25
N PHE A 30 -1.42 -12.03 22.41
CA PHE A 30 -2.46 -12.99 22.80
C PHE A 30 -1.94 -14.08 23.76
N SER A 31 -0.70 -14.53 23.61
CA SER A 31 -0.08 -15.48 24.55
C SER A 31 0.18 -14.86 25.93
N LEU A 32 0.43 -13.55 26.00
CA LEU A 32 0.70 -12.82 27.25
C LEU A 32 -0.58 -12.37 27.99
N SER A 33 -1.72 -12.37 27.31
CA SER A 33 -3.01 -11.96 27.91
C SER A 33 -3.70 -13.09 28.69
N GLN A 34 -3.08 -14.27 28.82
CA GLN A 34 -3.61 -15.37 29.61
C GLN A 34 -3.18 -15.28 31.09
N PRO A 35 -4.07 -15.63 32.04
CA PRO A 35 -3.74 -15.61 33.47
C PRO A 35 -2.62 -16.61 33.82
N ASP A 36 -1.75 -16.20 34.75
CA ASP A 36 -0.42 -16.74 35.09
C ASP A 36 -0.39 -18.14 35.77
N SER A 37 -1.48 -18.93 35.71
CA SER A 37 -1.56 -20.23 36.40
C SER A 37 -1.07 -21.36 35.48
N ASP A 38 0.17 -21.80 35.71
CA ASP A 38 0.90 -22.90 35.06
C ASP A 38 1.18 -22.74 33.56
N ARG A 39 2.34 -22.16 33.26
CA ARG A 39 2.93 -22.10 31.91
C ARG A 39 3.48 -23.46 31.50
N ASP A 40 2.60 -24.45 31.35
CA ASP A 40 3.01 -25.71 30.75
C ASP A 40 3.23 -25.49 29.25
N ARG A 41 4.39 -25.94 28.72
CA ARG A 41 4.78 -25.75 27.31
C ARG A 41 3.71 -26.31 26.37
N TRP A 42 3.02 -27.35 26.82
CA TRP A 42 1.92 -27.99 26.11
C TRP A 42 0.70 -27.07 25.92
N GLN A 43 0.39 -26.25 26.92
CA GLN A 43 -0.75 -25.33 26.87
C GLN A 43 -0.48 -24.17 25.90
N GLN A 44 0.77 -23.71 25.82
CA GLN A 44 1.21 -22.71 24.85
C GLN A 44 1.18 -23.24 23.41
N VAL A 45 1.68 -24.47 23.18
CA VAL A 45 1.63 -25.11 21.86
C VAL A 45 0.17 -25.33 21.42
N ARG A 46 -0.69 -25.81 22.33
CA ARG A 46 -2.12 -26.00 22.06
C ARG A 46 -2.81 -24.70 21.69
N PHE A 47 -2.49 -23.59 22.36
CA PHE A 47 -3.03 -22.28 22.04
C PHE A 47 -2.66 -21.85 20.61
N HIS A 48 -1.38 -21.95 20.24
CA HIS A 48 -0.93 -21.57 18.90
C HIS A 48 -1.44 -22.51 17.80
N LEU A 49 -1.64 -23.79 18.09
CA LEU A 49 -2.28 -24.73 17.17
C LEU A 49 -3.73 -24.34 16.92
N LEU A 50 -4.52 -24.08 17.96
CA LEU A 50 -5.92 -23.65 17.83
C LEU A 50 -6.02 -22.31 17.08
N LEU A 51 -5.12 -21.37 17.36
CA LEU A 51 -5.04 -20.09 16.67
C LEU A 51 -4.78 -20.27 15.16
N ASN A 52 -3.80 -21.08 14.81
CA ASN A 52 -3.50 -21.32 13.39
C ASN A 52 -4.58 -22.15 12.70
N LEU A 53 -5.26 -23.06 13.41
CA LEU A 53 -6.39 -23.82 12.87
C LEU A 53 -7.54 -22.89 12.48
N GLY A 54 -7.83 -21.87 13.30
CA GLY A 54 -8.80 -20.83 12.94
C GLY A 54 -8.37 -20.03 11.70
N ARG A 55 -7.07 -19.72 11.58
CA ARG A 55 -6.53 -19.02 10.42
C ARG A 55 -6.61 -19.85 9.13
N LEU A 56 -6.32 -21.15 9.20
CA LEU A 56 -6.49 -22.08 8.09
C LEU A 56 -7.95 -22.20 7.66
N ALA A 57 -8.88 -22.32 8.63
CA ALA A 57 -10.30 -22.38 8.35
C ALA A 57 -10.79 -21.12 7.63
N SER A 58 -10.30 -19.93 8.04
CA SER A 58 -10.61 -18.68 7.35
C SER A 58 -10.06 -18.61 5.94
N TYR A 59 -8.80 -19.04 5.73
CA TYR A 59 -8.21 -19.08 4.40
C TYR A 59 -8.97 -20.04 3.48
N ALA A 60 -9.31 -21.23 3.97
CA ALA A 60 -10.12 -22.19 3.23
C ALA A 60 -11.48 -21.59 2.85
N LEU A 61 -12.20 -21.00 3.81
CA LEU A 61 -13.51 -20.40 3.59
C LEU A 61 -13.44 -19.28 2.55
N VAL A 62 -12.47 -18.38 2.68
CA VAL A 62 -12.26 -17.29 1.72
C VAL A 62 -11.88 -17.83 0.34
N GLY A 63 -11.06 -18.88 0.26
CA GLY A 63 -10.69 -19.55 -0.98
C GLY A 63 -11.86 -20.21 -1.69
N LEU A 64 -12.71 -20.90 -0.93
CA LEU A 64 -13.97 -21.47 -1.43
C LEU A 64 -14.85 -20.36 -2.01
N MET A 65 -15.09 -19.30 -1.24
CA MET A 65 -15.92 -18.16 -1.66
C MET A 65 -15.39 -17.48 -2.92
N ILE A 66 -14.09 -17.18 -2.97
CA ILE A 66 -13.48 -16.46 -4.10
C ILE A 66 -13.34 -17.37 -5.33
N GLY A 67 -13.05 -18.67 -5.16
CA GLY A 67 -13.04 -19.64 -6.25
C GLY A 67 -14.41 -19.80 -6.91
N ALA A 68 -15.48 -19.87 -6.10
CA ALA A 68 -16.86 -19.89 -6.61
C ALA A 68 -17.29 -18.57 -7.24
N LEU A 69 -16.92 -17.42 -6.64
CA LEU A 69 -17.18 -16.12 -7.27
C LEU A 69 -16.44 -15.98 -8.61
N GLY A 70 -15.23 -16.54 -8.71
CA GLY A 70 -14.45 -16.57 -9.95
C GLY A 70 -15.21 -17.23 -11.11
N SER A 71 -15.91 -18.34 -10.86
CA SER A 71 -16.70 -19.02 -11.90
C SER A 71 -17.87 -18.17 -12.40
N VAL A 72 -18.57 -17.48 -11.49
CA VAL A 72 -19.69 -16.57 -11.81
C VAL A 72 -19.20 -15.33 -12.57
N LEU A 73 -18.07 -14.75 -12.16
CA LEU A 73 -17.48 -13.58 -12.80
C LEU A 73 -17.03 -13.86 -14.24
N VAL A 74 -16.43 -15.03 -14.47
CA VAL A 74 -16.06 -15.49 -15.81
C VAL A 74 -17.29 -15.78 -16.66
N ALA A 75 -18.30 -16.46 -16.10
CA ALA A 75 -19.56 -16.74 -16.79
C ALA A 75 -20.37 -15.47 -17.15
N SER A 76 -20.26 -14.41 -16.35
CA SER A 76 -20.94 -13.12 -16.58
C SER A 76 -20.29 -12.24 -17.66
N GLY A 77 -19.17 -12.68 -18.27
CA GLY A 77 -18.44 -11.92 -19.29
C GLY A 77 -17.77 -10.63 -18.78
N GLN A 78 -17.92 -10.31 -17.49
CA GLN A 78 -17.43 -9.06 -16.90
C GLN A 78 -15.99 -9.19 -16.38
N MET A 79 -15.47 -10.40 -16.14
CA MET A 79 -14.09 -10.61 -15.69
C MET A 79 -13.56 -11.98 -16.10
N ALA A 80 -12.88 -12.06 -17.24
CA ALA A 80 -12.03 -13.19 -17.60
C ALA A 80 -10.84 -12.68 -18.40
N GLY A 81 -9.84 -12.14 -17.70
CA GLY A 81 -8.60 -11.72 -18.33
C GLY A 81 -7.53 -11.42 -17.30
N ILE A 82 -6.32 -11.88 -17.60
CA ILE A 82 -5.09 -11.70 -16.83
C ILE A 82 -4.75 -10.19 -16.63
N GLY A 83 -5.43 -9.27 -17.36
CA GLY A 83 -5.29 -7.81 -17.30
C GLY A 83 -6.57 -7.02 -16.94
N SER A 84 -7.50 -7.51 -16.12
CA SER A 84 -8.69 -6.70 -15.76
C SER A 84 -8.32 -5.44 -14.95
N PRO A 85 -8.98 -4.27 -15.18
CA PRO A 85 -8.70 -3.03 -14.46
C PRO A 85 -8.96 -3.15 -12.95
N LEU A 86 -9.89 -4.01 -12.54
CA LEU A 86 -10.18 -4.27 -11.12
C LEU A 86 -8.99 -4.95 -10.42
N ARG A 87 -8.39 -5.99 -11.03
CA ARG A 87 -7.22 -6.69 -10.47
C ARG A 87 -6.03 -5.75 -10.31
N ARG A 88 -5.81 -4.88 -11.30
CA ARG A 88 -4.76 -3.85 -11.28
C ARG A 88 -5.02 -2.82 -10.17
N GLY A 89 -6.26 -2.36 -10.02
CA GLY A 89 -6.65 -1.44 -8.94
C GLY A 89 -6.44 -2.03 -7.55
N VAL A 90 -6.83 -3.29 -7.33
CA VAL A 90 -6.60 -3.99 -6.06
C VAL A 90 -5.11 -4.17 -5.78
N ALA A 91 -4.31 -4.52 -6.79
CA ALA A 91 -2.85 -4.66 -6.65
C ALA A 91 -2.18 -3.31 -6.32
N LEU A 92 -2.60 -2.21 -6.95
CA LEU A 92 -2.11 -0.86 -6.67
C LEU A 92 -2.43 -0.45 -5.23
N VAL A 93 -3.69 -0.59 -4.81
CA VAL A 93 -4.13 -0.25 -3.45
C VAL A 93 -3.38 -1.11 -2.43
N THR A 94 -3.25 -2.40 -2.68
CA THR A 94 -2.51 -3.33 -1.81
C THR A 94 -1.03 -2.96 -1.71
N GLY A 95 -0.36 -2.70 -2.84
CA GLY A 95 1.05 -2.31 -2.87
C GLY A 95 1.30 -1.02 -2.08
N LEU A 96 0.44 -0.01 -2.27
CA LEU A 96 0.49 1.25 -1.52
C LEU A 96 0.24 1.06 -0.02
N LEU A 97 -0.74 0.22 0.36
CA LEU A 97 -1.01 -0.11 1.76
C LEU A 97 0.18 -0.85 2.40
N LEU A 98 0.82 -1.78 1.71
CA LEU A 98 2.00 -2.47 2.21
C LEU A 98 3.20 -1.54 2.38
N ILE A 99 3.44 -0.64 1.43
CA ILE A 99 4.47 0.40 1.56
C ILE A 99 4.17 1.27 2.78
N TRP A 100 2.91 1.68 2.95
CA TRP A 100 2.45 2.44 4.11
C TRP A 100 2.73 1.72 5.43
N PHE A 101 2.27 0.47 5.57
CA PHE A 101 2.47 -0.33 6.77
C PHE A 101 3.94 -0.61 7.03
N GLY A 102 4.73 -0.90 5.99
CA GLY A 102 6.18 -1.09 6.08
C GLY A 102 6.88 0.15 6.62
N LEU A 103 6.58 1.34 6.08
CA LEU A 103 7.13 2.61 6.55
C LEU A 103 6.71 2.93 7.99
N ALA A 104 5.43 2.69 8.34
CA ALA A 104 4.92 2.89 9.69
C ALA A 104 5.63 1.98 10.71
N GLN A 105 5.96 0.75 10.32
CA GLN A 105 6.68 -0.22 11.12
C GLN A 105 8.18 0.11 11.27
N ILE A 106 8.82 0.64 10.23
CA ILE A 106 10.24 1.07 10.25
C ILE A 106 10.43 2.35 11.08
N SER A 107 9.48 3.29 11.01
CA SER A 107 9.58 4.60 11.68
C SER A 107 8.23 5.06 12.28
N PRO A 108 7.87 4.53 13.47
CA PRO A 108 6.56 4.77 14.11
C PRO A 108 6.22 6.24 14.41
N GLY A 109 7.21 7.14 14.43
CA GLY A 109 7.03 8.56 14.75
C GLY A 109 6.97 9.52 13.54
N GLN A 110 7.13 9.02 12.31
CA GLN A 110 7.19 9.88 11.11
C GLN A 110 5.97 9.76 10.20
N VAL A 111 5.21 8.67 10.36
CA VAL A 111 4.02 8.39 9.57
C VAL A 111 2.79 8.78 10.41
N PRO A 112 1.95 9.72 9.95
CA PRO A 112 0.80 10.14 10.72
C PRO A 112 -0.27 9.04 10.82
N HIS A 113 -0.92 8.89 11.98
CA HIS A 113 -2.01 7.93 12.18
C HIS A 113 -3.20 8.24 11.28
N VAL A 114 -3.42 7.47 10.21
CA VAL A 114 -4.51 7.62 9.21
C VAL A 114 -5.91 7.77 9.83
N PRO A 115 -6.50 8.98 9.94
CA PRO A 115 -7.87 9.17 10.37
C PRO A 115 -8.86 8.75 9.28
N LEU A 116 -8.40 8.54 8.03
CA LEU A 116 -9.25 8.14 6.90
C LEU A 116 -9.61 6.64 6.91
N LEU A 117 -8.86 5.80 7.64
CA LEU A 117 -9.33 4.46 8.05
C LEU A 117 -10.20 4.52 9.32
N ASN A 118 -10.30 5.70 9.93
CA ASN A 118 -11.06 6.00 11.13
C ASN A 118 -12.47 6.61 10.96
N PRO A 119 -13.10 6.76 9.76
CA PRO A 119 -14.54 7.01 9.74
C PRO A 119 -15.31 5.76 10.21
N MET A 120 -14.71 4.56 10.07
CA MET A 120 -15.21 3.33 10.67
C MET A 120 -14.80 3.12 12.14
N ALA A 121 -13.76 3.78 12.64
CA ALA A 121 -13.47 3.74 14.08
C ALA A 121 -14.36 4.67 14.91
N GLN A 122 -14.90 5.72 14.28
CA GLN A 122 -16.04 6.47 14.82
C GLN A 122 -17.36 5.74 14.62
N ALA A 123 -17.45 4.80 13.67
CA ALA A 123 -18.60 3.90 13.59
C ALA A 123 -18.61 2.96 14.79
N SER A 124 -19.78 2.84 15.44
CA SER A 124 -20.01 1.96 16.59
C SER A 124 -19.51 0.52 16.37
N TRP A 125 -19.43 0.07 15.12
CA TRP A 125 -18.98 -1.26 14.71
C TRP A 125 -17.52 -1.56 15.00
N HIS A 126 -16.58 -0.63 14.76
CA HIS A 126 -15.18 -0.89 15.10
C HIS A 126 -14.98 -0.91 16.61
N ASN A 127 -15.65 -0.03 17.36
CA ASN A 127 -15.65 -0.06 18.82
C ASN A 127 -16.38 -1.27 19.39
N ARG A 128 -17.38 -1.83 18.69
CA ARG A 128 -18.05 -3.08 19.06
C ARG A 128 -17.18 -4.28 18.74
N LEU A 129 -16.51 -4.30 17.59
CA LEU A 129 -15.60 -5.36 17.18
C LEU A 129 -14.33 -5.36 18.04
N SER A 130 -13.77 -4.19 18.36
CA SER A 130 -12.61 -4.06 19.25
C SER A 130 -12.97 -4.45 20.67
N ARG A 131 -14.14 -4.05 21.18
CA ARG A 131 -14.66 -4.51 22.47
C ARG A 131 -15.00 -6.01 22.45
N ALA A 132 -15.54 -6.55 21.36
CA ALA A 132 -15.79 -7.97 21.21
C ALA A 132 -14.48 -8.77 21.17
N MET A 133 -13.47 -8.28 20.45
CA MET A 133 -12.12 -8.88 20.42
C MET A 133 -11.43 -8.80 21.78
N GLN A 134 -11.54 -7.67 22.49
CA GLN A 134 -11.00 -7.53 23.85
C GLN A 134 -11.76 -8.42 24.84
N ALA A 135 -13.09 -8.41 24.82
CA ALA A 135 -13.92 -9.27 25.66
C ALA A 135 -13.67 -10.75 25.40
N LEU A 136 -13.47 -11.13 24.13
CA LEU A 136 -13.13 -12.49 23.74
C LEU A 136 -11.71 -12.86 24.18
N SER A 137 -10.74 -11.94 24.04
CA SER A 137 -9.36 -12.14 24.50
C SER A 137 -9.24 -12.24 26.02
N LEU A 138 -10.13 -11.58 26.75
CA LEU A 138 -10.18 -11.59 28.22
C LEU A 138 -11.03 -12.74 28.77
N ASN A 139 -11.81 -13.43 27.91
CA ASN A 139 -12.60 -14.58 28.31
C ASN A 139 -11.74 -15.86 28.17
N PRO A 140 -11.39 -16.56 29.27
CA PRO A 140 -10.47 -17.70 29.28
C PRO A 140 -11.10 -19.00 28.75
N GLN A 141 -11.96 -18.91 27.74
CA GLN A 141 -12.66 -20.06 27.20
C GLN A 141 -11.79 -20.82 26.20
N ARG A 142 -11.92 -22.15 26.15
CA ARG A 142 -11.06 -23.04 25.32
C ARG A 142 -11.09 -22.73 23.81
N TRP A 143 -12.12 -22.03 23.33
CA TRP A 143 -12.35 -21.69 21.92
C TRP A 143 -11.82 -20.31 21.53
N THR A 144 -11.42 -19.47 22.49
CA THR A 144 -10.86 -18.13 22.28
C THR A 144 -9.73 -18.10 21.24
N PRO A 145 -8.69 -18.97 21.30
CA PRO A 145 -7.65 -19.00 20.26
C PRO A 145 -8.20 -19.27 18.86
N LEU A 146 -9.15 -20.20 18.72
CA LEU A 146 -9.73 -20.55 17.43
C LEU A 146 -10.44 -19.34 16.79
N LEU A 147 -11.25 -18.64 17.58
CA LEU A 147 -12.02 -17.47 17.14
C LEU A 147 -11.11 -16.28 16.82
N LEU A 148 -10.07 -16.05 17.63
CA LEU A 148 -9.03 -15.06 17.32
C LEU A 148 -8.31 -15.41 16.01
N GLY A 149 -8.05 -16.69 15.78
CA GLY A 149 -7.44 -17.21 14.56
C GLY A 149 -8.31 -16.97 13.33
N LEU A 150 -9.62 -17.20 13.46
CA LEU A 150 -10.59 -16.92 12.40
C LEU A 150 -10.58 -15.42 12.04
N ALA A 151 -10.71 -14.54 13.04
CA ALA A 151 -10.71 -13.11 12.79
C ALA A 151 -9.38 -12.61 12.22
N TRP A 152 -8.26 -13.13 12.73
CA TRP A 152 -6.92 -12.76 12.27
C TRP A 152 -6.61 -13.27 10.86
N GLY A 153 -7.16 -14.42 10.47
CA GLY A 153 -7.06 -14.96 9.11
C GLY A 153 -7.73 -14.09 8.03
N LEU A 154 -8.61 -13.16 8.41
CA LEU A 154 -9.21 -12.21 7.46
C LEU A 154 -8.36 -10.95 7.24
N MET A 155 -7.22 -10.81 7.92
CA MET A 155 -6.37 -9.63 7.76
C MET A 155 -5.72 -9.58 6.37
N PRO A 156 -5.93 -8.50 5.60
CA PRO A 156 -5.41 -8.38 4.24
C PRO A 156 -3.88 -8.17 4.25
N CYS A 157 -3.13 -9.03 3.56
CA CYS A 157 -1.71 -8.84 3.28
C CYS A 157 -1.39 -9.23 1.83
N GLY A 158 -0.29 -8.71 1.25
CA GLY A 158 0.01 -8.92 -0.19
C GLY A 158 0.15 -10.37 -0.61
N PHE A 159 0.75 -11.20 0.24
CA PHE A 159 0.87 -12.64 -0.03
C PHE A 159 -0.49 -13.35 0.03
N LEU A 160 -1.34 -12.96 0.97
CA LEU A 160 -2.71 -13.46 1.04
C LEU A 160 -3.50 -13.06 -0.21
N TYR A 161 -3.35 -11.82 -0.69
CA TYR A 161 -3.96 -11.39 -1.94
C TYR A 161 -3.44 -12.14 -3.16
N ALA A 162 -2.13 -12.42 -3.24
CA ALA A 162 -1.57 -13.22 -4.32
C ALA A 162 -2.19 -14.63 -4.34
N ALA A 163 -2.35 -15.25 -3.17
CA ALA A 163 -3.03 -16.54 -3.02
C ALA A 163 -4.53 -16.47 -3.35
N GLN A 164 -5.23 -15.43 -2.89
CA GLN A 164 -6.65 -15.19 -3.19
C GLN A 164 -6.89 -14.94 -4.69
N LEU A 165 -6.00 -14.19 -5.34
CA LEU A 165 -6.06 -13.96 -6.79
C LEU A 165 -5.84 -15.24 -7.57
N LYS A 166 -4.88 -16.07 -7.15
CA LYS A 166 -4.66 -17.38 -7.77
C LYS A 166 -5.86 -18.31 -7.52
N ALA A 167 -6.47 -18.26 -6.32
CA ALA A 167 -7.69 -19.00 -6.03
C ALA A 167 -8.86 -18.54 -6.91
N ALA A 168 -9.04 -17.23 -7.13
CA ALA A 168 -10.03 -16.69 -8.05
C ALA A 168 -9.82 -17.17 -9.49
N GLU A 169 -8.56 -17.25 -9.92
CA GLU A 169 -8.17 -17.71 -11.26
C GLU A 169 -8.51 -19.18 -11.51
N THR A 170 -8.61 -20.01 -10.46
CA THR A 170 -9.01 -21.43 -10.63
C THR A 170 -10.44 -21.59 -11.13
N THR A 171 -11.31 -20.58 -10.92
CA THR A 171 -12.74 -20.62 -11.28
C THR A 171 -13.49 -21.86 -10.76
N ASP A 172 -12.96 -22.51 -9.72
CA ASP A 172 -13.52 -23.71 -9.14
C ASP A 172 -13.56 -23.56 -7.62
N LEU A 173 -14.70 -23.94 -7.02
CA LEU A 173 -14.96 -23.82 -5.59
C LEU A 173 -13.89 -24.59 -4.79
N TRP A 174 -13.66 -25.86 -5.12
CA TRP A 174 -12.79 -26.74 -4.34
C TRP A 174 -11.32 -26.42 -4.53
N TRP A 175 -10.89 -26.13 -5.77
CA TRP A 175 -9.52 -25.72 -6.08
C TRP A 175 -9.16 -24.36 -5.49
N GLY A 176 -10.10 -23.41 -5.46
CA GLY A 176 -9.91 -22.13 -4.76
C GLY A 176 -9.65 -22.33 -3.27
N GLY A 177 -10.42 -23.21 -2.62
CA GLY A 177 -10.20 -23.62 -1.23
C GLY A 177 -8.86 -24.34 -1.04
N ALA A 178 -8.51 -25.27 -1.93
CA ALA A 178 -7.26 -26.04 -1.86
C ALA A 178 -6.01 -25.16 -1.99
N ILE A 179 -6.03 -24.16 -2.88
CA ILE A 179 -4.94 -23.20 -3.04
C ILE A 179 -4.72 -22.39 -1.76
N MET A 180 -5.79 -21.89 -1.15
CA MET A 180 -5.70 -21.12 0.08
C MET A 180 -5.30 -21.99 1.28
N LEU A 181 -5.74 -23.25 1.31
CA LEU A 181 -5.28 -24.23 2.30
C LEU A 181 -3.79 -24.53 2.14
N ALA A 182 -3.30 -24.74 0.92
CA ALA A 182 -1.88 -24.97 0.66
C ALA A 182 -1.02 -23.77 1.10
N PHE A 183 -1.47 -22.55 0.80
CA PHE A 183 -0.84 -21.33 1.31
C PHE A 183 -0.85 -21.27 2.85
N GLY A 184 -1.99 -21.57 3.48
CA GLY A 184 -2.13 -21.62 4.94
C GLY A 184 -1.18 -22.63 5.60
N LEU A 185 -1.15 -23.86 5.07
CA LEU A 185 -0.26 -24.94 5.52
C LEU A 185 1.21 -24.53 5.36
N GLY A 186 1.58 -23.87 4.27
CA GLY A 186 2.94 -23.32 4.08
C GLY A 186 3.34 -22.33 5.17
N THR A 187 2.40 -21.57 5.73
CA THR A 187 2.69 -20.58 6.79
C THR A 187 2.77 -21.18 8.20
N LEU A 188 2.22 -22.39 8.42
CA LEU A 188 2.17 -23.06 9.72
C LEU A 188 3.54 -23.26 10.40
N PRO A 189 4.56 -23.87 9.75
CA PRO A 189 5.82 -24.19 10.42
C PRO A 189 6.49 -22.93 10.98
N MET A 190 6.40 -21.82 10.24
CA MET A 190 6.94 -20.54 10.69
C MET A 190 6.11 -19.93 11.81
N MET A 191 4.78 -19.90 11.72
CA MET A 191 3.93 -19.31 12.77
C MET A 191 3.96 -20.09 14.08
N LEU A 192 4.04 -21.42 14.03
CA LEU A 192 4.24 -22.26 15.21
C LEU A 192 5.66 -22.08 15.78
N GLY A 193 6.68 -22.04 14.92
CA GLY A 193 8.06 -21.74 15.33
C GLY A 193 8.15 -20.41 16.08
N VAL A 194 7.50 -19.36 15.57
CA VAL A 194 7.46 -18.04 16.22
C VAL A 194 6.73 -18.07 17.54
N GLY A 195 5.54 -18.69 17.61
CA GLY A 195 4.76 -18.78 18.84
C GLY A 195 5.54 -19.44 19.98
N VAL A 196 6.31 -20.49 19.67
CA VAL A 196 7.14 -21.22 20.65
C VAL A 196 8.45 -20.49 20.96
N SER A 197 9.13 -19.94 19.95
CA SER A 197 10.46 -19.31 20.12
C SER A 197 10.40 -17.90 20.71
N THR A 198 9.33 -17.14 20.50
CA THR A 198 9.24 -15.75 21.01
C THR A 198 9.08 -15.64 22.52
N ALA A 199 8.73 -16.74 23.20
CA ALA A 199 8.84 -16.85 24.67
C ALA A 199 10.29 -16.68 25.17
N TRP A 200 11.29 -16.80 24.29
CA TRP A 200 12.72 -16.75 24.60
C TRP A 200 13.40 -15.47 24.06
N VAL A 201 12.65 -14.58 23.39
CA VAL A 201 13.21 -13.40 22.71
C VAL A 201 13.06 -12.16 23.59
N SER A 202 14.20 -11.56 23.96
CA SER A 202 14.27 -10.30 24.72
C SER A 202 13.58 -9.13 23.99
N GLY A 203 13.14 -8.11 24.74
CA GLY A 203 12.44 -6.94 24.20
C GLY A 203 13.17 -6.23 23.05
N ASP A 204 14.50 -6.15 23.13
CA ASP A 204 15.33 -5.50 22.10
C ASP A 204 15.32 -6.26 20.77
N ARG A 205 15.43 -7.60 20.81
CA ARG A 205 15.38 -8.45 19.62
C ARG A 205 13.99 -8.46 18.99
N ARG A 206 12.93 -8.33 19.80
CA ARG A 206 11.54 -8.20 19.33
C ARG A 206 11.35 -6.90 18.54
N GLY A 207 11.89 -5.78 19.03
CA GLY A 207 11.86 -4.50 18.34
C GLY A 207 12.64 -4.52 17.01
N GLN A 208 13.77 -5.21 16.97
CA GLN A 208 14.55 -5.42 15.73
C GLN A 208 13.79 -6.28 14.72
N LEU A 209 13.17 -7.36 15.16
CA LEU A 209 12.38 -8.25 14.30
C LEU A 209 11.15 -7.54 13.71
N PHE A 210 10.50 -6.67 14.50
CA PHE A 210 9.41 -5.81 14.05
C PHE A 210 9.88 -4.86 12.94
N ARG A 211 11.02 -4.17 13.12
CA ARG A 211 11.58 -3.27 12.09
C ARG A 211 12.01 -4.02 10.83
N LEU A 212 12.57 -5.23 10.98
CA LEU A 212 12.98 -6.08 9.86
C LEU A 212 11.77 -6.54 9.04
N GLY A 213 10.67 -6.91 9.69
CA GLY A 213 9.39 -7.16 9.01
C GLY A 213 8.87 -5.95 8.25
N GLY A 214 9.12 -4.74 8.76
CA GLY A 214 8.75 -3.49 8.09
C GLY A 214 9.47 -3.31 6.76
N TRP A 215 10.79 -3.57 6.74
CA TRP A 215 11.60 -3.55 5.52
C TRP A 215 11.14 -4.59 4.49
N ILE A 216 10.81 -5.80 4.95
CA ILE A 216 10.35 -6.88 4.08
C ILE A 216 8.96 -6.55 3.51
N THR A 217 8.06 -6.02 4.34
CA THR A 217 6.72 -5.54 3.91
C THR A 217 6.83 -4.42 2.89
N LEU A 218 7.73 -3.46 3.11
CA LEU A 218 8.03 -2.39 2.17
C LEU A 218 8.51 -2.95 0.83
N LEU A 219 9.45 -3.90 0.86
CA LEU A 219 9.98 -4.55 -0.35
C LEU A 219 8.88 -5.29 -1.11
N ILE A 220 8.01 -6.04 -0.43
CA ILE A 220 6.89 -6.75 -1.05
C ILE A 220 5.91 -5.77 -1.69
N GLY A 221 5.61 -4.66 -1.01
CA GLY A 221 4.78 -3.60 -1.57
C GLY A 221 5.37 -3.01 -2.83
N LEU A 222 6.68 -2.72 -2.83
CA LEU A 222 7.40 -2.23 -4.00
C LEU A 222 7.41 -3.25 -5.15
N LEU A 223 7.71 -4.53 -4.87
CA LEU A 223 7.68 -5.61 -5.87
C LEU A 223 6.27 -5.80 -6.45
N THR A 224 5.23 -5.66 -5.63
CA THR A 224 3.82 -5.72 -6.07
C THR A 224 3.50 -4.59 -7.04
N LEU A 225 4.14 -3.43 -6.90
CA LEU A 225 3.94 -2.28 -7.80
C LEU A 225 4.81 -2.33 -9.06
N ILE A 226 5.90 -3.09 -9.06
CA ILE A 226 6.78 -3.28 -10.22
C ILE A 226 6.30 -4.47 -11.08
N ARG A 227 5.57 -5.42 -10.52
CA ARG A 227 5.18 -6.66 -11.21
C ARG A 227 3.93 -6.47 -12.10
N GLY A 228 4.12 -6.13 -13.37
CA GLY A 228 3.08 -6.27 -14.41
C GLY A 228 3.17 -5.20 -15.50
N SER A 229 3.14 -5.61 -16.78
CA SER A 229 3.25 -4.72 -17.95
C SER A 229 2.24 -3.56 -17.92
N ASP A 230 1.07 -3.79 -17.35
CA ASP A 230 -0.04 -2.84 -17.41
C ASP A 230 -0.08 -1.84 -16.22
N MET A 231 0.92 -1.90 -15.34
CA MET A 231 1.03 -1.03 -14.16
C MET A 231 1.83 0.25 -14.41
N ILE A 232 2.43 0.43 -15.59
CA ILE A 232 3.14 1.67 -15.98
C ILE A 232 2.23 2.88 -15.77
N ASP A 233 1.02 2.79 -16.30
CA ASP A 233 0.06 3.89 -16.31
C ASP A 233 -0.42 4.15 -14.90
N PHE A 234 -0.74 3.11 -14.12
CA PHE A 234 -1.22 3.29 -12.75
C PHE A 234 -0.13 3.86 -11.83
N THR A 235 1.12 3.43 -11.98
CA THR A 235 2.23 3.96 -11.20
C THR A 235 2.56 5.41 -11.59
N GLY A 236 2.52 5.74 -12.88
CA GLY A 236 2.70 7.11 -13.39
C GLY A 236 1.57 8.07 -12.96
N HIS A 237 0.32 7.74 -13.27
CA HIS A 237 -0.84 8.56 -12.89
C HIS A 237 -1.01 8.61 -11.37
N GLY A 238 -0.78 7.50 -10.67
CA GLY A 238 -0.79 7.46 -9.22
C GLY A 238 0.26 8.39 -8.60
N ALA A 239 1.49 8.41 -9.14
CA ALA A 239 2.52 9.35 -8.71
C ALA A 239 2.07 10.81 -8.90
N LEU A 240 1.48 11.13 -10.06
CA LEU A 240 0.98 12.47 -10.37
C LEU A 240 -0.16 12.91 -9.44
N VAL A 241 -1.12 12.03 -9.15
CA VAL A 241 -2.24 12.30 -8.23
C VAL A 241 -1.73 12.49 -6.80
N LEU A 242 -0.82 11.64 -6.32
CA LEU A 242 -0.23 11.81 -4.99
C LEU A 242 0.57 13.13 -4.88
N LEU A 243 1.28 13.50 -5.94
CA LEU A 243 2.03 14.76 -6.02
C LEU A 243 1.08 15.97 -6.00
N LEU A 244 -0.02 15.91 -6.77
CA LEU A 244 -1.11 16.89 -6.76
C LEU A 244 -1.71 17.05 -5.36
N LEU A 245 -2.08 15.95 -4.71
CA LEU A 245 -2.62 15.95 -3.34
C LEU A 245 -1.63 16.56 -2.34
N ALA A 246 -0.34 16.23 -2.45
CA ALA A 246 0.71 16.82 -1.61
C ALA A 246 0.88 18.34 -1.83
N LEU A 247 0.62 18.82 -3.06
CA LEU A 247 0.70 20.22 -3.43
C LEU A 247 -0.48 21.04 -2.86
N ILE A 248 -1.70 20.51 -2.98
CA ILE A 248 -2.94 21.16 -2.52
C ILE A 248 -3.20 20.99 -1.02
N ALA A 249 -2.51 20.07 -0.35
CA ALA A 249 -2.68 19.79 1.07
C ALA A 249 -2.66 21.04 1.96
N ARG A 250 -1.76 21.99 1.68
CA ARG A 250 -1.61 23.22 2.47
C ARG A 250 -2.68 24.29 2.18
N PRO A 251 -2.92 24.71 0.92
CA PRO A 251 -3.97 25.69 0.66
C PRO A 251 -5.35 25.18 1.09
N LEU A 252 -5.61 23.86 0.97
CA LEU A 252 -6.88 23.25 1.35
C LEU A 252 -7.00 22.91 2.84
N SER A 253 -5.99 23.23 3.64
CA SER A 253 -5.89 22.78 5.04
C SER A 253 -7.02 23.21 5.96
N ARG A 254 -7.64 24.37 5.72
CA ARG A 254 -8.78 24.84 6.53
C ARG A 254 -10.08 24.10 6.19
N LEU A 255 -10.21 23.57 4.98
CA LEU A 255 -11.36 22.78 4.53
C LEU A 255 -11.15 21.28 4.80
N TRP A 256 -9.91 20.79 4.66
CA TRP A 256 -9.55 19.40 4.88
C TRP A 256 -8.26 19.26 5.72
N PRO A 257 -8.35 19.44 7.06
CA PRO A 257 -7.18 19.42 7.94
C PRO A 257 -6.39 18.10 7.89
N ALA A 258 -7.08 16.97 7.67
CA ALA A 258 -6.45 15.67 7.56
C ALA A 258 -5.44 15.61 6.41
N LEU A 259 -5.72 16.26 5.27
CA LEU A 259 -4.83 16.22 4.10
C LEU A 259 -3.44 16.81 4.40
N LEU A 260 -3.37 17.83 5.27
CA LEU A 260 -2.10 18.40 5.72
C LEU A 260 -1.25 17.41 6.51
N VAL A 261 -1.89 16.60 7.34
CA VAL A 261 -1.24 15.61 8.18
C VAL A 261 -0.53 14.58 7.27
N TYR A 262 -1.17 14.16 6.16
CA TYR A 262 -0.61 13.23 5.18
C TYR A 262 0.32 13.84 4.14
N ARG A 263 0.56 15.15 4.15
CA ARG A 263 1.32 15.82 3.08
C ARG A 263 2.68 15.18 2.82
N ARG A 264 3.42 14.82 3.88
CA ARG A 264 4.73 14.18 3.78
C ARG A 264 4.63 12.80 3.15
N THR A 265 3.69 11.99 3.62
CA THR A 265 3.50 10.62 3.13
C THR A 265 2.98 10.57 1.71
N LEU A 266 2.13 11.52 1.31
CA LEU A 266 1.70 11.68 -0.09
C LEU A 266 2.90 12.01 -0.99
N GLY A 267 3.80 12.89 -0.56
CA GLY A 267 5.03 13.22 -1.30
C GLY A 267 6.00 12.04 -1.42
N VAL A 268 6.25 11.30 -0.33
CA VAL A 268 7.07 10.08 -0.36
C VAL A 268 6.42 8.99 -1.21
N GLY A 269 5.10 8.81 -1.09
CA GLY A 269 4.35 7.86 -1.92
C GLY A 269 4.43 8.19 -3.41
N ALA A 270 4.34 9.47 -3.78
CA ALA A 270 4.54 9.92 -5.16
C ALA A 270 5.95 9.56 -5.66
N PHE A 271 6.98 9.73 -4.83
CA PHE A 271 8.34 9.32 -5.18
C PHE A 271 8.46 7.81 -5.36
N VAL A 272 7.93 7.00 -4.43
CA VAL A 272 7.98 5.53 -4.55
C VAL A 272 7.27 5.04 -5.81
N LEU A 273 6.11 5.61 -6.14
CA LEU A 273 5.41 5.31 -7.39
C LEU A 273 6.20 5.74 -8.63
N SER A 274 6.89 6.88 -8.58
CA SER A 274 7.77 7.33 -9.68
C SER A 274 8.97 6.38 -9.89
N VAL A 275 9.55 5.85 -8.80
CA VAL A 275 10.61 4.83 -8.88
C VAL A 275 10.07 3.55 -9.52
N ALA A 276 8.89 3.09 -9.10
CA ALA A 276 8.24 1.92 -9.68
C ALA A 276 7.95 2.12 -11.18
N HIS A 277 7.46 3.30 -11.57
CA HIS A 277 7.21 3.67 -12.96
C HIS A 277 8.49 3.63 -13.81
N VAL A 278 9.57 4.26 -13.35
CA VAL A 278 10.87 4.24 -14.06
C VAL A 278 11.46 2.83 -14.14
N ALA A 279 11.41 2.08 -13.03
CA ALA A 279 11.89 0.70 -13.01
C ALA A 279 11.15 -0.17 -14.03
N HIS A 280 9.83 -0.01 -14.11
CA HIS A 280 9.01 -0.74 -15.05
C HIS A 280 9.34 -0.37 -16.51
N MET A 281 9.52 0.92 -16.81
CA MET A 281 9.97 1.38 -18.14
C MET A 281 11.31 0.75 -18.55
N VAL A 282 12.28 0.72 -17.65
CA VAL A 282 13.59 0.08 -17.88
C VAL A 282 13.45 -1.43 -18.13
N THR A 283 12.61 -2.13 -17.36
CA THR A 283 12.39 -3.58 -17.55
C THR A 283 11.72 -3.92 -18.90
N MET A 284 10.99 -2.98 -19.49
CA MET A 284 10.39 -3.14 -20.83
C MET A 284 11.34 -2.75 -21.97
N GLY A 285 12.62 -2.50 -21.66
CA GLY A 285 13.63 -2.17 -22.66
C GLY A 285 13.68 -0.70 -23.06
N TRP A 286 13.07 0.22 -22.29
CA TRP A 286 13.27 1.65 -22.51
C TRP A 286 14.73 2.02 -22.29
N ASN A 287 15.32 2.67 -23.29
CA ASN A 287 16.72 3.09 -23.27
C ASN A 287 16.81 4.63 -23.40
N PRO A 288 17.41 5.35 -22.43
CA PRO A 288 17.60 6.79 -22.53
C PRO A 288 18.47 7.21 -23.72
N ALA A 289 19.35 6.34 -24.21
CA ALA A 289 20.17 6.61 -25.39
C ALA A 289 19.35 6.72 -26.68
N ALA A 290 18.13 6.16 -26.71
CA ALA A 290 17.23 6.28 -27.85
C ALA A 290 16.52 7.64 -27.90
N LEU A 291 16.49 8.39 -26.78
CA LEU A 291 15.72 9.62 -26.64
C LEU A 291 16.09 10.70 -27.68
N PRO A 292 17.38 10.98 -27.97
CA PRO A 292 17.77 11.99 -28.97
C PRO A 292 17.33 11.68 -30.41
N PHE A 293 16.93 10.44 -30.69
CA PHE A 293 16.49 9.99 -32.01
C PHE A 293 14.97 10.04 -32.19
N LEU A 294 14.20 10.36 -31.15
CA LEU A 294 12.74 10.49 -31.21
C LEU A 294 12.30 11.86 -31.73
N LEU A 295 11.00 12.02 -32.05
CA LEU A 295 10.43 13.32 -32.43
C LEU A 295 10.61 14.37 -31.31
N PRO A 296 10.77 15.67 -31.63
CA PRO A 296 11.00 16.73 -30.64
C PRO A 296 9.97 16.78 -29.50
N SER A 297 8.70 16.48 -29.79
CA SER A 297 7.63 16.40 -28.77
C SER A 297 7.85 15.25 -27.78
N LEU A 298 8.24 14.08 -28.28
CA LEU A 298 8.53 12.90 -27.46
C LEU A 298 9.84 13.09 -26.66
N GLN A 299 10.83 13.78 -27.24
CA GLN A 299 12.05 14.19 -26.55
C GLN A 299 11.73 15.10 -25.36
N ALA A 300 10.91 16.13 -25.57
CA ALA A 300 10.49 17.04 -24.51
C ALA A 300 9.74 16.30 -23.39
N GLY A 301 8.87 15.35 -23.75
CA GLY A 301 8.21 14.47 -22.79
C GLY A 301 9.19 13.60 -21.99
N GLY A 302 10.18 12.99 -22.65
CA GLY A 302 11.14 12.11 -21.98
C GLY A 302 12.05 12.89 -21.03
N TRP A 303 12.59 14.02 -21.49
CA TRP A 303 13.44 14.88 -20.68
C TRP A 303 12.69 15.49 -19.50
N SER A 304 11.44 15.92 -19.68
CA SER A 304 10.63 16.44 -18.56
C SER A 304 10.40 15.37 -17.48
N GLY A 305 10.16 14.11 -17.87
CA GLY A 305 10.06 12.98 -16.93
C GLY A 305 11.36 12.72 -16.17
N MET A 306 12.49 12.67 -16.87
CA MET A 306 13.82 12.43 -16.26
C MET A 306 14.21 13.55 -15.28
N VAL A 307 14.01 14.81 -15.68
CA VAL A 307 14.33 15.97 -14.83
C VAL A 307 13.39 16.01 -13.62
N ALA A 308 12.10 15.75 -13.80
CA ALA A 308 11.15 15.65 -12.68
C ALA A 308 11.59 14.58 -11.67
N PHE A 309 11.89 13.37 -12.13
CA PHE A 309 12.35 12.27 -11.28
C PHE A 309 13.65 12.62 -10.54
N GLY A 310 14.65 13.17 -11.23
CA GLY A 310 15.91 13.60 -10.64
C GLY A 310 15.73 14.66 -9.55
N LEU A 311 14.83 15.62 -9.77
CA LEU A 311 14.50 16.65 -8.79
C LEU A 311 13.70 16.10 -7.59
N MET A 312 12.95 15.00 -7.74
CA MET A 312 12.23 14.36 -6.63
C MET A 312 13.16 13.64 -5.63
N VAL A 313 14.32 13.14 -6.08
CA VAL A 313 15.29 12.41 -5.23
C VAL A 313 15.70 13.22 -3.98
N PRO A 314 16.19 14.48 -4.08
CA PRO A 314 16.57 15.24 -2.90
C PRO A 314 15.39 15.53 -1.96
N LEU A 315 14.15 15.66 -2.49
CA LEU A 315 12.95 15.85 -1.66
C LEU A 315 12.65 14.61 -0.83
N ALA A 316 12.73 13.43 -1.45
CA ALA A 316 12.53 12.16 -0.76
C ALA A 316 13.61 11.91 0.30
N LEU A 317 14.88 12.13 -0.05
CA LEU A 317 16.02 11.95 0.86
C LEU A 317 16.01 12.93 2.04
N THR A 318 15.37 14.09 1.92
CA THR A 318 15.30 15.08 3.02
C THR A 318 13.94 15.06 3.75
N SER A 319 13.13 14.03 3.52
CA SER A 319 11.77 13.91 4.06
C SER A 319 11.69 13.46 5.54
N PHE A 320 12.80 13.34 6.26
CA PHE A 320 12.82 12.92 7.68
C PHE A 320 13.08 14.08 8.65
N ASN A 321 12.62 13.94 9.91
CA ASN A 321 12.66 15.02 10.92
C ASN A 321 14.08 15.57 11.18
N ARG A 322 15.11 14.72 11.16
CA ARG A 322 16.51 15.15 11.34
C ARG A 322 17.02 16.02 10.19
N ALA A 323 16.65 15.72 8.95
CA ALA A 323 17.04 16.54 7.79
C ALA A 323 16.33 17.90 7.85
N GLN A 324 15.04 17.91 8.22
CA GLN A 324 14.29 19.14 8.42
C GLN A 324 14.93 20.04 9.49
N ALA A 325 15.35 19.46 10.63
CA ALA A 325 16.01 20.20 11.70
C ALA A 325 17.40 20.73 11.29
N ARG A 326 18.20 19.94 10.55
CA ARG A 326 19.55 20.32 10.11
C ARG A 326 19.56 21.40 9.02
N LEU A 327 18.65 21.31 8.05
CA LEU A 327 18.62 22.19 6.88
C LEU A 327 17.84 23.50 7.13
N GLY A 328 17.01 23.56 8.16
CA GLY A 328 16.28 24.78 8.57
C GLY A 328 15.57 25.46 7.39
N HIS A 329 15.94 26.71 7.09
CA HIS A 329 15.34 27.47 5.99
C HIS A 329 15.64 26.89 4.58
N GLN A 330 16.79 26.24 4.39
CA GLN A 330 17.14 25.62 3.11
C GLN A 330 16.25 24.42 2.80
N TRP A 331 15.77 23.71 3.82
CA TRP A 331 14.80 22.61 3.67
C TRP A 331 13.53 23.07 2.94
N ARG A 332 13.06 24.28 3.25
CA ARG A 332 11.88 24.86 2.61
C ARG A 332 12.15 25.20 1.15
N ARG A 333 13.30 25.81 0.83
CA ARG A 333 13.68 26.11 -0.56
C ARG A 333 13.75 24.84 -1.40
N LEU A 334 14.35 23.79 -0.86
CA LEU A 334 14.41 22.48 -1.49
C LEU A 334 13.00 21.91 -1.74
N HIS A 335 12.11 21.92 -0.73
CA HIS A 335 10.75 21.41 -0.89
C HIS A 335 9.83 22.31 -1.73
N LEU A 336 10.24 23.50 -2.13
CA LEU A 336 9.52 24.32 -3.11
C LEU A 336 9.74 23.83 -4.56
N LEU A 337 10.78 23.01 -4.79
CA LEU A 337 10.99 22.33 -6.08
C LEU A 337 9.81 21.41 -6.45
N ILE A 338 8.94 21.06 -5.51
CA ILE A 338 7.70 20.32 -5.80
C ILE A 338 6.83 21.00 -6.88
N ILE A 339 6.90 22.33 -7.00
CA ILE A 339 6.13 23.10 -7.99
C ILE A 339 6.66 22.86 -9.41
N PRO A 340 7.96 23.13 -9.72
CA PRO A 340 8.50 22.81 -11.03
C PRO A 340 8.48 21.31 -11.33
N ILE A 341 8.67 20.43 -10.32
CA ILE A 341 8.51 18.98 -10.48
C ILE A 341 7.09 18.63 -10.97
N PHE A 342 6.06 19.19 -10.35
CA PHE A 342 4.67 18.94 -10.75
C PHE A 342 4.41 19.43 -12.18
N GLY A 343 4.91 20.61 -12.55
CA GLY A 343 4.82 21.11 -13.92
C GLY A 343 5.49 20.18 -14.94
N LEU A 344 6.71 19.73 -14.66
CA LEU A 344 7.44 18.78 -15.51
C LEU A 344 6.74 17.43 -15.60
N ALA A 345 6.17 16.93 -14.49
CA ALA A 345 5.42 15.67 -14.47
C ALA A 345 4.13 15.76 -15.29
N VAL A 346 3.39 16.86 -15.21
CA VAL A 346 2.21 17.11 -16.06
C VAL A 346 2.61 17.17 -17.53
N THR A 347 3.69 17.89 -17.87
CA THR A 347 4.20 17.94 -19.26
C THR A 347 4.62 16.57 -19.77
N HIS A 348 5.32 15.78 -18.95
CA HIS A 348 5.67 14.39 -19.26
C HIS A 348 4.43 13.56 -19.57
N THR A 349 3.39 13.63 -18.73
CA THR A 349 2.13 12.91 -18.94
C THR A 349 1.36 13.40 -20.17
N LEU A 350 1.37 14.69 -20.49
CA LEU A 350 0.67 15.20 -21.68
C LEU A 350 1.34 14.81 -22.99
N LEU A 351 2.67 14.64 -22.99
CA LEU A 351 3.46 14.35 -24.20
C LEU A 351 3.73 12.86 -24.43
N LEU A 352 3.83 12.07 -23.35
CA LEU A 352 4.15 10.64 -23.39
C LEU A 352 3.11 9.75 -22.66
N GLY A 353 2.00 10.34 -22.19
CA GLY A 353 0.96 9.61 -21.49
C GLY A 353 0.28 8.57 -22.37
N SER A 354 -0.40 7.62 -21.70
CA SER A 354 -1.20 6.62 -22.38
C SER A 354 -2.58 7.16 -22.77
N SER A 355 -3.32 6.39 -23.56
CA SER A 355 -4.66 6.72 -24.09
C SER A 355 -5.69 7.17 -23.03
N TYR A 356 -5.47 6.89 -21.74
CA TYR A 356 -6.37 7.31 -20.67
C TYR A 356 -6.17 8.76 -20.20
N LEU A 357 -4.94 9.28 -20.24
CA LEU A 357 -4.57 10.59 -19.72
C LEU A 357 -3.33 11.09 -20.48
N GLY A 358 -3.56 11.81 -21.58
CA GLY A 358 -2.49 12.47 -22.32
C GLY A 358 -2.03 11.73 -23.56
N ALA A 359 -2.88 11.75 -24.58
CA ALA A 359 -2.43 11.69 -25.96
C ALA A 359 -3.22 12.74 -26.74
N PHE A 360 -2.56 13.60 -27.51
CA PHE A 360 -3.21 14.47 -28.51
C PHE A 360 -3.70 13.65 -29.71
N GLU A 361 -4.34 12.50 -29.45
CA GLU A 361 -5.05 11.73 -30.46
C GLU A 361 -6.42 12.35 -30.71
N ARG A 362 -6.90 12.22 -31.95
CA ARG A 362 -8.14 12.84 -32.46
C ARG A 362 -9.44 12.25 -31.88
N SER A 363 -9.35 11.47 -30.79
CA SER A 363 -10.50 10.92 -30.07
C SER A 363 -10.97 11.92 -29.00
N THR A 364 -12.26 12.27 -29.03
CA THR A 364 -12.87 13.28 -28.14
C THR A 364 -12.66 12.98 -26.65
N ARG A 365 -12.58 11.69 -26.27
CA ARG A 365 -12.33 11.27 -24.88
C ARG A 365 -10.91 11.60 -24.41
N HIS A 366 -9.91 11.42 -25.26
CA HIS A 366 -8.50 11.67 -24.89
C HIS A 366 -8.25 13.18 -24.74
N TRP A 367 -8.87 13.99 -25.61
CA TRP A 367 -8.80 15.45 -25.53
C TRP A 367 -9.47 16.00 -24.26
N LEU A 368 -10.65 15.47 -23.89
CA LEU A 368 -11.32 15.85 -22.65
C LEU A 368 -10.50 15.46 -21.40
N ALA A 369 -9.87 14.28 -21.40
CA ALA A 369 -9.01 13.84 -20.30
C ALA A 369 -7.75 14.71 -20.15
N ALA A 370 -7.10 15.06 -21.26
CA ALA A 370 -5.96 15.97 -21.27
C ALA A 370 -6.34 17.39 -20.82
N ALA A 371 -7.47 17.91 -21.32
CA ALA A 371 -8.00 19.21 -20.90
C ALA A 371 -8.35 19.23 -19.40
N ALA A 372 -8.98 18.17 -18.89
CA ALA A 372 -9.27 18.01 -17.47
C ALA A 372 -7.98 17.99 -16.62
N LEU A 373 -6.93 17.30 -17.08
CA LEU A 373 -5.63 17.28 -16.39
C LEU A 373 -5.00 18.69 -16.33
N VAL A 374 -5.02 19.42 -17.44
CA VAL A 374 -4.52 20.81 -17.51
C VAL A 374 -5.32 21.71 -16.57
N VAL A 375 -6.65 21.61 -16.59
CA VAL A 375 -7.53 22.39 -15.70
C VAL A 375 -7.25 22.06 -14.23
N LEU A 376 -7.13 20.78 -13.87
CA LEU A 376 -6.80 20.36 -12.50
C LEU A 376 -5.41 20.85 -12.06
N ALA A 377 -4.42 20.79 -12.96
CA ALA A 377 -3.08 21.29 -12.69
C ALA A 377 -3.07 22.82 -12.47
N LEU A 378 -3.77 23.57 -13.31
CA LEU A 378 -3.91 25.03 -13.19
C LEU A 378 -4.66 25.40 -11.90
N LEU A 379 -5.77 24.72 -11.59
CA LEU A 379 -6.52 24.91 -10.35
C LEU A 379 -5.64 24.65 -9.12
N ALA A 380 -4.82 23.60 -9.14
CA ALA A 380 -3.90 23.29 -8.04
C ALA A 380 -2.84 24.38 -7.82
N LEU A 381 -2.34 24.99 -8.90
CA LEU A 381 -1.42 26.12 -8.84
C LEU A 381 -2.12 27.40 -8.37
N LEU A 382 -3.33 27.68 -8.89
CA LEU A 382 -4.17 28.82 -8.50
C LEU A 382 -4.55 28.78 -7.02
N LEU A 383 -4.89 27.60 -6.49
CA LEU A 383 -5.20 27.41 -5.06
C LEU A 383 -4.04 27.83 -4.15
N ARG A 384 -2.79 27.90 -4.63
CA ARG A 384 -1.65 28.38 -3.84
C ARG A 384 -1.51 29.90 -3.87
N TRP A 385 -2.12 30.57 -4.84
CA TRP A 385 -2.04 32.02 -4.99
C TRP A 385 -3.08 32.72 -4.12
N ARG A 386 -2.62 33.62 -3.24
CA ARG A 386 -3.50 34.36 -2.31
C ARG A 386 -4.62 35.13 -3.03
N LEU A 387 -4.29 35.71 -4.19
CA LEU A 387 -5.22 36.48 -5.03
C LEU A 387 -6.42 35.65 -5.52
N PHE A 388 -6.24 34.34 -5.73
CA PHE A 388 -7.35 33.47 -6.13
C PHE A 388 -8.41 33.36 -5.03
N TRP A 389 -7.98 33.27 -3.76
CA TRP A 389 -8.89 33.21 -2.61
C TRP A 389 -9.57 34.55 -2.33
N SER A 390 -8.91 35.67 -2.62
CA SER A 390 -9.52 37.00 -2.50
C SER A 390 -10.58 37.24 -3.57
N LEU A 391 -10.34 36.80 -4.81
CA LEU A 391 -11.31 36.86 -5.91
C LEU A 391 -12.58 36.04 -5.62
N LEU A 392 -12.44 34.90 -4.93
CA LEU A 392 -13.56 34.06 -4.50
C LEU A 392 -14.23 34.53 -3.20
N SER A 393 -13.76 35.61 -2.56
CA SER A 393 -14.24 36.05 -1.23
C SER A 393 -14.11 34.98 -0.14
N LEU A 394 -13.15 34.04 -0.28
CA LEU A 394 -12.94 32.90 0.61
C LEU A 394 -11.64 33.01 1.41
N GLU A 395 -11.12 34.21 1.65
CA GLU A 395 -9.85 34.44 2.38
C GLU A 395 -9.81 33.77 3.76
N LYS A 396 -10.98 33.61 4.40
CA LYS A 396 -11.14 32.87 5.66
C LYS A 396 -10.72 31.40 5.59
N TYR A 397 -10.55 30.82 4.40
CA TYR A 397 -10.10 29.44 4.20
C TYR A 397 -8.64 29.34 3.71
N TYR A 398 -7.98 30.44 3.37
CA TYR A 398 -6.58 30.43 2.94
C TYR A 398 -5.62 30.29 4.14
N ALA A 399 -4.82 29.23 4.16
CA ALA A 399 -3.74 29.09 5.13
C ALA A 399 -2.41 29.64 4.56
N PRO A 400 -1.92 30.80 5.05
CA PRO A 400 -0.69 31.38 4.54
C PRO A 400 0.51 30.48 4.82
N ALA A 401 1.52 30.57 3.96
CA ALA A 401 2.74 29.84 4.16
C ALA A 401 3.54 30.47 5.33
N LYS A 402 3.50 29.87 6.54
CA LYS A 402 4.36 30.23 7.70
C LYS A 402 5.74 30.66 7.20
N SER A 403 6.14 31.89 7.51
CA SER A 403 7.43 32.52 7.18
C SER A 403 8.60 31.68 7.66
#